data_AF-A0A0R3B4X7-F1
#
_entry.id   AF-A0A0R3B4X7-F1
#
_cell.length_a   1.000
_cell.length_b   1.000
_cell.length_c   1.000
_cell.angle_alpha   90.00
_cell.angle_beta   90.00
_cell.angle_gamma   90.00
#
_symmetry.space_group_name_H-M   'P 1'
#
loop_
_entity.id
_entity.type
_entity.pdbx_description
1 polymer ?
#
loop_
_entity_poly.entity_id
_entity_poly.type
_entity_poly.pdbx_seq_one_letter_code
_entity_poly.pdbx_strand_id
1 'polypeptide(L)'
;MVKPINTRKNKIRFLRLLTVVCAMFFSLSGCRQDYSLAPPANSEKITVTVKLPKELKTETMWVMYRSPICKRVDYGASGQRTERDGHHSVYKELERQGQSDLYQVELPKDGGGACRWHLANVTFGVAYADPTRFGENVTSGGGGGVVVIFDYNDSPRGGADIKVEGDLTIKKDYYPWVDEEFLGPYKKTVGLAGEGSIYLSYQALQARQVYFEPVIHSDFIVYSAGPKEKKEGNHTAFTYPDGNVVADGQSTPDFWKLQSLRTGRAPECFSRWRYADCRDPRPQLLPDWLPEPDKPGFGRYLIVDEWGKRLPSYSYRLVGNNGQIFEEKTDVEGLTDPLPESAHPVREVDFPNRRW
;
A
#
# COMPACT_ATOMS: atom_id res chain seq x y z
N MET A 1 7.01 42.87 88.99
CA MET A 1 7.64 41.68 88.37
C MET A 1 6.54 40.88 87.66
N VAL A 2 6.32 41.10 86.36
CA VAL A 2 5.30 40.36 85.57
C VAL A 2 6.00 39.81 84.33
N LYS A 3 6.00 38.48 84.19
CA LYS A 3 6.64 37.71 83.12
C LYS A 3 5.98 37.97 81.76
N PRO A 4 6.73 38.04 80.65
CA PRO A 4 6.14 38.02 79.30
C PRO A 4 5.83 36.57 78.90
N ILE A 5 4.62 36.31 78.41
CA ILE A 5 4.22 35.00 77.86
C ILE A 5 3.59 35.17 76.47
N ASN A 6 4.09 34.36 75.53
CA ASN A 6 3.42 33.82 74.34
C ASN A 6 3.48 34.48 72.96
N THR A 7 4.54 35.20 72.59
CA THR A 7 4.81 35.49 71.16
C THR A 7 5.40 34.29 70.37
N ARG A 8 5.93 33.26 71.05
CA ARG A 8 6.62 32.12 70.40
C ARG A 8 5.66 31.04 69.86
N LYS A 9 4.47 30.86 70.46
CA LYS A 9 3.50 29.82 70.04
C LYS A 9 2.79 30.14 68.72
N ASN A 10 2.52 31.42 68.42
CA ASN A 10 1.83 31.82 67.18
C ASN A 10 2.72 31.71 65.92
N LYS A 11 4.02 32.02 66.02
CA LYS A 11 4.97 31.82 64.91
C LYS A 11 5.11 30.35 64.49
N ILE A 12 5.11 29.44 65.47
CA ILE A 12 5.23 27.99 65.22
C ILE A 12 3.95 27.41 64.61
N ARG A 13 2.77 27.92 64.99
CA ARG A 13 1.49 27.51 64.40
C ARG A 13 1.33 28.02 62.95
N PHE A 14 1.76 29.24 62.66
CA PHE A 14 1.72 29.81 61.31
C PHE A 14 2.70 29.10 60.35
N LEU A 15 3.91 28.78 60.82
CA LEU A 15 4.91 28.03 60.05
C LEU A 15 4.48 26.59 59.76
N ARG A 16 3.78 25.94 60.72
CA ARG A 16 3.18 24.60 60.55
C ARG A 16 1.99 24.60 59.58
N LEU A 17 1.17 25.64 59.59
CA LEU A 17 0.05 25.78 58.65
C LEU A 17 0.57 25.97 57.21
N LEU A 18 1.60 26.79 57.02
CA LEU A 18 2.22 27.03 55.72
C LEU A 18 2.90 25.77 55.15
N THR A 19 3.54 24.96 56.00
CA THR A 19 4.16 23.68 55.59
C THR A 19 3.12 22.61 55.26
N VAL A 20 2.00 22.55 55.98
CA VAL A 20 0.89 21.64 55.67
C VAL A 20 0.20 22.03 54.36
N VAL A 21 -0.01 23.34 54.11
CA VAL A 21 -0.57 23.83 52.85
C VAL A 21 0.38 23.55 51.68
N CYS A 22 1.70 23.79 51.83
CA CYS A 22 2.68 23.45 50.79
C CYS A 22 2.70 21.94 50.49
N ALA A 23 2.66 21.08 51.51
CA ALA A 23 2.63 19.62 51.33
C ALA A 23 1.32 19.12 50.66
N MET A 24 0.20 19.82 50.89
CA MET A 24 -1.08 19.54 50.23
C MET A 24 -1.07 19.94 48.74
N PHE A 25 -0.33 20.99 48.36
CA PHE A 25 -0.16 21.38 46.94
C PHE A 25 0.80 20.47 46.17
N PHE A 26 1.87 19.96 46.80
CA PHE A 26 2.81 19.03 46.15
C PHE A 26 2.28 17.60 45.97
N SER A 27 1.22 17.21 46.69
CA SER A 27 0.63 15.86 46.61
C SER A 27 -0.44 15.72 45.52
N LEU A 28 -0.86 16.83 44.89
CA LEU A 28 -1.84 16.83 43.79
C LEU A 28 -1.19 16.79 42.39
N SER A 29 0.12 16.98 42.29
CA SER A 29 0.89 16.77 41.06
C SER A 29 1.50 15.38 41.07
N GLY A 30 0.67 14.34 40.89
CA GLY A 30 1.20 13.07 40.39
C GLY A 30 1.89 13.37 39.06
N CYS A 31 3.18 13.02 38.90
CA CYS A 31 3.88 13.14 37.62
C CYS A 31 3.18 12.24 36.59
N ARG A 32 2.18 12.80 35.92
CA ARG A 32 1.53 12.15 34.79
C ARG A 32 2.55 12.19 33.65
N GLN A 33 3.02 11.01 33.25
CA GLN A 33 3.90 10.87 32.09
C GLN A 33 3.25 11.57 30.90
N ASP A 34 3.99 12.47 30.25
CA ASP A 34 3.53 13.19 29.07
C ASP A 34 3.70 12.30 27.83
N TYR A 35 2.59 11.98 27.19
CA TYR A 35 2.54 11.15 25.98
C TYR A 35 2.33 11.98 24.70
N SER A 36 2.40 13.31 24.78
CA SER A 36 2.20 14.18 23.61
C SER A 36 3.30 14.01 22.56
N LEU A 37 2.93 14.24 21.29
CA LEU A 37 3.88 14.45 20.21
C LEU A 37 4.41 15.89 20.29
N ALA A 38 5.71 16.05 20.16
CA ALA A 38 6.36 17.35 20.01
C ALA A 38 7.51 17.21 19.00
N PRO A 39 7.19 17.04 17.71
CA PRO A 39 8.18 16.80 16.67
C PRO A 39 9.13 18.01 16.56
N PRO A 40 10.46 17.79 16.45
CA PRO A 40 11.41 18.87 16.19
C PRO A 40 11.10 19.59 14.87
N ALA A 41 11.33 20.90 14.82
CA ALA A 41 11.08 21.70 13.61
C ALA A 41 11.93 21.24 12.40
N ASN A 42 13.10 20.65 12.65
CA ASN A 42 14.02 20.10 11.66
C ASN A 42 13.89 18.57 11.49
N SER A 43 12.80 17.96 11.98
CA SER A 43 12.55 16.53 11.81
C SER A 43 12.50 16.16 10.32
N GLU A 44 13.18 15.07 9.94
CA GLU A 44 13.04 14.49 8.61
C GLU A 44 11.57 14.16 8.36
N LYS A 45 11.06 14.51 7.18
CA LYS A 45 9.65 14.30 6.82
C LYS A 45 9.52 13.15 5.84
N ILE A 46 8.48 12.35 6.03
CA ILE A 46 7.99 11.41 5.03
C ILE A 46 6.81 12.05 4.32
N THR A 47 6.86 12.03 3.00
CA THR A 47 5.78 12.50 2.14
C THR A 47 4.98 11.32 1.65
N VAL A 48 3.68 11.32 1.94
CA VAL A 48 2.74 10.34 1.39
C VAL A 48 1.87 11.05 0.36
N THR A 49 1.90 10.56 -0.88
CA THR A 49 1.17 11.10 -2.02
C THR A 49 0.24 10.05 -2.59
N VAL A 50 -1.02 10.41 -2.78
CA VAL A 50 -2.04 9.59 -3.45
C VAL A 50 -2.47 10.31 -4.71
N LYS A 51 -2.33 9.65 -5.87
CA LYS A 51 -2.95 10.09 -7.11
C LYS A 51 -4.37 9.55 -7.17
N LEU A 52 -5.35 10.43 -7.03
CA LEU A 52 -6.73 10.05 -6.77
C LEU A 52 -7.58 10.04 -8.07
N PRO A 53 -8.07 8.87 -8.51
CA PRO A 53 -9.06 8.78 -9.59
C PRO A 53 -10.36 9.52 -9.23
N LYS A 54 -11.05 10.04 -10.25
CA LYS A 54 -12.24 10.87 -10.08
C LYS A 54 -13.39 10.18 -9.35
N GLU A 55 -13.48 8.86 -9.44
CA GLU A 55 -14.55 8.07 -8.81
C GLU A 55 -14.32 7.84 -7.32
N LEU A 56 -13.11 8.12 -6.82
CA LEU A 56 -12.68 7.75 -5.47
C LEU A 56 -12.52 8.97 -4.56
N LYS A 57 -12.47 8.67 -3.26
CA LYS A 57 -12.05 9.57 -2.20
C LYS A 57 -10.95 8.91 -1.36
N THR A 58 -10.13 9.72 -0.71
CA THR A 58 -9.16 9.23 0.27
C THR A 58 -9.87 8.85 1.58
N GLU A 59 -9.38 7.80 2.23
CA GLU A 59 -9.71 7.50 3.62
C GLU A 59 -8.83 8.31 4.57
N THR A 60 -9.34 8.62 5.77
CA THR A 60 -8.55 9.28 6.81
C THR A 60 -7.34 8.42 7.15
N MET A 61 -6.15 9.00 7.05
CA MET A 61 -4.90 8.32 7.34
C MET A 61 -4.74 8.10 8.84
N TRP A 62 -4.39 6.87 9.22
CA TRP A 62 -4.05 6.48 10.57
C TRP A 62 -2.53 6.40 10.72
N VAL A 63 -1.96 7.31 11.50
CA VAL A 63 -0.51 7.45 11.70
C VAL A 63 -0.13 6.96 13.09
N MET A 64 0.72 5.94 13.14
CA MET A 64 1.24 5.36 14.37
C MET A 64 2.66 5.82 14.62
N TYR A 65 2.91 6.28 15.84
CA TYR A 65 4.23 6.44 16.43
C TYR A 65 4.47 5.38 17.51
N ARG A 66 5.72 4.96 17.68
CA ARG A 66 6.16 3.99 18.69
C ARG A 66 7.26 4.60 19.55
N SER A 67 7.31 4.18 20.83
CA SER A 67 8.36 4.61 21.76
C SER A 67 8.81 3.46 22.66
N PRO A 68 10.12 3.17 22.74
CA PRO A 68 10.67 2.25 23.72
C PRO A 68 10.79 2.87 25.13
N ILE A 69 10.67 4.20 25.24
CA ILE A 69 10.74 4.94 26.51
C ILE A 69 9.40 4.86 27.23
N CYS A 70 8.34 5.25 26.53
CA CYS A 70 6.99 5.27 27.08
C CYS A 70 6.35 3.90 26.92
N LYS A 71 6.82 2.91 27.68
CA LYS A 71 6.31 1.54 27.59
C LYS A 71 4.85 1.42 27.98
N ARG A 72 4.16 0.45 27.36
CA ARG A 72 2.85 -0.04 27.77
C ARG A 72 3.03 -1.28 28.63
N VAL A 73 2.30 -1.32 29.74
CA VAL A 73 2.28 -2.47 30.66
C VAL A 73 0.95 -3.17 30.48
N ASP A 74 1.01 -4.45 30.13
CA ASP A 74 -0.14 -5.33 30.07
C ASP A 74 0.01 -6.41 31.15
N TYR A 75 -1.12 -6.92 31.65
CA TYR A 75 -1.16 -8.01 32.61
C TYR A 75 -1.81 -9.22 31.94
N GLY A 76 -1.08 -10.33 31.89
CA GLY A 76 -1.58 -11.60 31.37
C GLY A 76 -2.67 -12.19 32.28
N ALA A 77 -3.36 -13.23 31.80
CA ALA A 77 -4.43 -13.90 32.55
C ALA A 77 -3.98 -14.45 33.93
N SER A 78 -2.68 -14.74 34.09
CA SER A 78 -2.04 -15.18 35.34
C SER A 78 -1.58 -14.03 36.25
N GLY A 79 -1.81 -12.77 35.85
CA GLY A 79 -1.27 -11.59 36.54
C GLY A 79 0.19 -11.27 36.21
N GLN A 80 0.84 -12.06 35.34
CA GLN A 80 2.18 -11.76 34.84
C GLN A 80 2.20 -10.38 34.17
N ARG A 81 3.16 -9.55 34.57
CA ARG A 81 3.42 -8.26 33.94
C ARG A 81 4.25 -8.45 32.67
N THR A 82 3.74 -7.96 31.54
CA THR A 82 4.49 -7.85 30.28
C THR A 82 4.61 -6.39 29.87
N GLU A 83 5.83 -5.99 29.54
CA GLU A 83 6.12 -4.65 29.01
C GLU A 83 6.32 -4.72 27.51
N ARG A 84 5.75 -3.75 26.79
CA ARG A 84 5.92 -3.56 25.35
C ARG A 84 6.17 -2.08 25.07
N ASP A 85 6.72 -1.77 23.90
CA ASP A 85 6.84 -0.39 23.45
C ASP A 85 5.46 0.29 23.43
N GLY A 86 5.43 1.56 23.84
CA GLY A 86 4.21 2.35 23.72
C GLY A 86 3.93 2.71 22.28
N HIS A 87 2.67 3.04 22.03
CA HIS A 87 2.19 3.57 20.76
C HIS A 87 1.39 4.84 21.00
N HIS A 88 1.51 5.77 20.06
CA HIS A 88 0.72 6.99 20.01
C HIS A 88 0.16 7.18 18.60
N SER A 89 -1.09 7.61 18.54
CA SER A 89 -1.94 7.46 17.37
C SER A 89 -2.53 8.80 16.98
N VAL A 90 -2.34 9.23 15.73
CA VAL A 90 -2.99 10.43 15.21
C VAL A 90 -3.64 10.16 13.86
N TYR A 91 -4.72 10.89 13.58
CA TYR A 91 -5.39 10.87 12.30
C TYR A 91 -4.98 12.10 11.47
N LYS A 92 -4.80 11.89 10.17
CA LYS A 92 -4.43 12.95 9.22
C LYS A 92 -5.27 12.83 7.95
N GLU A 93 -5.65 13.98 7.42
CA GLU A 93 -6.26 14.07 6.09
C GLU A 93 -5.17 14.37 5.06
N LEU A 94 -5.35 13.86 3.84
CA LEU A 94 -4.49 14.26 2.72
C LEU A 94 -5.02 15.54 2.09
N GLU A 95 -4.12 16.45 1.75
CA GLU A 95 -4.45 17.75 1.18
C GLU A 95 -4.22 17.76 -0.33
N ARG A 96 -5.21 18.25 -1.08
CA ARG A 96 -5.12 18.35 -2.53
C ARG A 96 -4.05 19.35 -2.95
N GLN A 97 -3.19 18.96 -3.88
CA GLN A 97 -2.11 19.78 -4.40
C GLN A 97 -2.60 20.64 -5.57
N GLY A 98 -2.98 21.88 -5.26
CA GLY A 98 -3.46 22.85 -6.25
C GLY A 98 -4.69 22.35 -7.01
N GLN A 99 -4.62 22.36 -8.35
CA GLN A 99 -5.67 21.87 -9.24
C GLN A 99 -5.42 20.45 -9.78
N SER A 100 -4.48 19.71 -9.20
CA SER A 100 -4.13 18.35 -9.65
C SER A 100 -5.05 17.27 -9.06
N ASP A 101 -4.83 16.02 -9.46
CA ASP A 101 -5.37 14.81 -8.87
C ASP A 101 -4.48 14.25 -7.74
N LEU A 102 -3.45 14.99 -7.31
CA LEU A 102 -2.53 14.57 -6.25
C LEU A 102 -2.98 15.08 -4.88
N TYR A 103 -2.98 14.17 -3.91
CA TYR A 103 -3.30 14.43 -2.50
C TYR A 103 -2.09 14.06 -1.67
N GLN A 104 -1.65 14.94 -0.78
CA GLN A 104 -0.38 14.78 -0.07
C GLN A 104 -0.51 15.09 1.41
N VAL A 105 0.29 14.41 2.23
CA VAL A 105 0.54 14.76 3.61
C VAL A 105 2.02 14.59 3.93
N GLU A 106 2.57 15.49 4.74
CA GLU A 106 3.91 15.39 5.29
C GLU A 106 3.86 14.95 6.76
N LEU A 107 4.63 13.93 7.11
CA LEU A 107 4.68 13.34 8.44
C LEU A 107 6.09 13.45 9.01
N PRO A 108 6.28 13.98 10.23
CA PRO A 108 7.59 13.99 10.86
C PRO A 108 7.97 12.57 11.26
N LYS A 109 9.17 12.14 10.87
CA LYS A 109 9.73 10.82 11.22
C LYS A 109 10.06 10.74 12.70
N ASP A 110 10.63 11.81 13.26
CA ASP A 110 10.76 12.01 14.70
C ASP A 110 9.54 12.79 15.20
N GLY A 111 8.67 12.09 15.94
CA GLY A 111 7.50 12.64 16.63
C GLY A 111 7.85 13.32 17.96
N GLY A 112 9.08 13.17 18.44
CA GLY A 112 9.64 13.89 19.58
C GLY A 112 8.85 13.71 20.88
N GLY A 113 8.77 14.78 21.67
CA GLY A 113 8.14 14.78 22.99
C GLY A 113 8.93 14.02 24.06
N ALA A 114 8.36 13.95 25.27
CA ALA A 114 9.00 13.29 26.41
C ALA A 114 9.22 11.78 26.17
N CYS A 115 8.40 11.19 25.30
CA CYS A 115 8.51 9.79 24.92
C CYS A 115 9.49 9.52 23.77
N ARG A 116 10.03 10.54 23.08
CA ARG A 116 10.82 10.36 21.84
C ARG A 116 10.10 9.42 20.86
N TRP A 117 8.91 9.86 20.45
CA TRP A 117 8.08 9.11 19.52
C TRP A 117 8.77 9.00 18.15
N HIS A 118 8.75 7.82 17.54
CA HIS A 118 9.25 7.60 16.18
C HIS A 118 8.14 7.05 15.31
N LEU A 119 8.04 7.53 14.07
CA LEU A 119 7.02 7.08 13.12
C LEU A 119 7.20 5.58 12.86
N ALA A 120 6.15 4.80 13.13
CA ALA A 120 6.18 3.34 13.08
C ALA A 120 5.47 2.81 11.84
N ASN A 121 4.26 3.29 11.58
CA ASN A 121 3.52 2.91 10.38
C ASN A 121 2.43 3.93 10.05
N VAL A 122 1.98 3.90 8.80
CA VAL A 122 0.79 4.59 8.34
C VAL A 122 -0.16 3.60 7.68
N THR A 123 -1.45 3.75 7.96
CA THR A 123 -2.51 3.13 7.17
C THR A 123 -3.27 4.23 6.44
N PHE A 124 -3.44 4.10 5.15
CA PHE A 124 -4.26 4.99 4.32
C PHE A 124 -4.92 4.17 3.22
N GLY A 125 -5.79 4.79 2.44
CA GLY A 125 -6.45 4.08 1.37
C GLY A 125 -7.38 4.95 0.57
N VAL A 126 -8.08 4.30 -0.33
CA VAL A 126 -9.12 4.91 -1.16
C VAL A 126 -10.39 4.06 -1.13
N ALA A 127 -11.52 4.74 -1.29
CA ALA A 127 -12.83 4.13 -1.40
C ALA A 127 -13.69 4.91 -2.39
N TYR A 128 -14.82 4.36 -2.84
CA TYR A 128 -15.73 5.08 -3.74
C TYR A 128 -16.28 6.34 -3.08
N ALA A 129 -16.23 7.45 -3.83
CA ALA A 129 -16.75 8.73 -3.36
C ALA A 129 -18.29 8.71 -3.25
N ASP A 130 -18.94 8.11 -4.25
CA ASP A 130 -20.40 7.98 -4.33
C ASP A 130 -20.82 6.52 -4.60
N PRO A 131 -21.04 5.72 -3.53
CA PRO A 131 -21.50 4.34 -3.63
C PRO A 131 -22.88 4.18 -4.27
N THR A 132 -23.73 5.21 -4.24
CA THR A 132 -25.14 5.10 -4.68
C THR A 132 -25.27 4.86 -6.19
N ARG A 133 -24.24 5.17 -6.96
CA ARG A 133 -24.14 4.89 -8.40
C ARG A 133 -24.16 3.41 -8.74
N PHE A 134 -23.88 2.54 -7.77
CA PHE A 134 -23.85 1.09 -7.94
C PHE A 134 -25.18 0.41 -7.59
N GLY A 135 -26.19 1.18 -7.17
CA GLY A 135 -27.55 0.69 -6.93
C GLY A 135 -28.14 1.16 -5.61
N GLU A 136 -29.39 0.80 -5.40
CA GLU A 136 -30.12 1.11 -4.17
C GLU A 136 -29.46 0.46 -2.95
N ASN A 137 -29.40 1.20 -1.84
CA ASN A 137 -28.83 0.77 -0.55
C ASN A 137 -27.35 0.35 -0.59
N VAL A 138 -26.61 0.69 -1.66
CA VAL A 138 -25.18 0.42 -1.74
C VAL A 138 -24.40 1.44 -0.90
N THR A 139 -23.55 0.93 -0.02
CA THR A 139 -22.67 1.71 0.85
C THR A 139 -21.20 1.49 0.50
N SER A 140 -20.29 2.25 1.11
CA SER A 140 -18.85 2.12 0.83
C SER A 140 -18.29 0.80 1.40
N GLY A 141 -17.61 0.04 0.54
CA GLY A 141 -16.75 -1.09 0.93
C GLY A 141 -15.27 -0.68 1.02
N GLY A 142 -14.42 -1.65 1.38
CA GLY A 142 -12.97 -1.48 1.44
C GLY A 142 -12.25 -2.02 0.19
N GLY A 143 -10.97 -2.34 0.33
CA GLY A 143 -10.18 -3.00 -0.72
C GLY A 143 -9.08 -2.13 -1.35
N GLY A 144 -9.13 -0.81 -1.14
CA GLY A 144 -8.09 0.14 -1.58
C GLY A 144 -7.12 0.54 -0.47
N GLY A 145 -6.93 -0.31 0.55
CA GLY A 145 -6.11 0.00 1.72
C GLY A 145 -4.62 -0.26 1.48
N VAL A 146 -3.78 0.54 2.13
CA VAL A 146 -2.32 0.42 2.13
C VAL A 146 -1.80 0.61 3.55
N VAL A 147 -0.88 -0.25 3.94
CA VAL A 147 -0.10 -0.13 5.18
C VAL A 147 1.36 0.01 4.83
N VAL A 148 2.01 1.06 5.32
CA VAL A 148 3.46 1.23 5.18
C VAL A 148 4.09 1.25 6.56
N ILE A 149 4.99 0.30 6.79
CA ILE A 149 5.71 0.09 8.04
C ILE A 149 7.13 0.66 7.89
N PHE A 150 7.49 1.56 8.78
CA PHE A 150 8.78 2.27 8.79
C PHE A 150 9.74 1.74 9.88
N ASP A 151 9.32 0.74 10.66
CA ASP A 151 10.14 0.05 11.65
C ASP A 151 10.15 -1.48 11.46
N TYR A 152 10.81 -2.20 12.36
CA TYR A 152 10.93 -3.67 12.30
C TYR A 152 9.77 -4.39 12.97
N ASN A 153 8.75 -3.67 13.45
CA ASN A 153 7.66 -4.25 14.20
C ASN A 153 6.38 -4.28 13.36
N ASP A 154 5.49 -5.22 13.69
CA ASP A 154 4.19 -5.30 13.04
C ASP A 154 3.35 -4.04 13.32
N SER A 155 2.53 -3.69 12.32
CA SER A 155 1.47 -2.72 12.46
C SER A 155 0.28 -3.34 13.22
N PRO A 156 -0.71 -2.53 13.66
CA PRO A 156 -1.98 -3.06 14.14
C PRO A 156 -2.74 -3.93 13.12
N ARG A 157 -2.36 -3.89 11.83
CA ARG A 157 -2.91 -4.71 10.75
C ARG A 157 -2.03 -5.93 10.40
N GLY A 158 -0.99 -6.20 11.18
CA GLY A 158 -0.04 -7.29 10.94
C GLY A 158 1.30 -6.82 10.38
N GLY A 159 2.13 -7.80 10.00
CA GLY A 159 3.44 -7.59 9.39
C GLY A 159 3.36 -7.21 7.91
N ALA A 160 4.52 -6.89 7.33
CA ALA A 160 4.62 -6.57 5.90
C ALA A 160 4.65 -7.84 5.03
N ASP A 161 3.95 -7.78 3.89
CA ASP A 161 4.00 -8.80 2.85
C ASP A 161 5.20 -8.57 1.92
N ILE A 162 5.56 -7.29 1.70
CA ILE A 162 6.59 -6.86 0.76
C ILE A 162 7.58 -5.94 1.46
N LYS A 163 8.87 -6.19 1.27
CA LYS A 163 9.95 -5.31 1.77
C LYS A 163 10.55 -4.53 0.61
N VAL A 164 10.72 -3.23 0.78
CA VAL A 164 11.23 -2.32 -0.25
C VAL A 164 12.39 -1.51 0.32
N GLU A 165 13.45 -1.40 -0.47
CA GLU A 165 14.59 -0.53 -0.19
C GLU A 165 14.35 0.86 -0.80
N GLY A 166 14.48 1.92 0.00
CA GLY A 166 14.29 3.29 -0.46
C GLY A 166 12.81 3.71 -0.58
N ASP A 167 12.55 4.66 -1.49
CA ASP A 167 11.23 5.24 -1.72
C ASP A 167 10.25 4.22 -2.32
N LEU A 168 8.98 4.32 -1.93
CA LEU A 168 7.93 3.35 -2.26
C LEU A 168 6.98 3.92 -3.31
N THR A 169 6.87 3.26 -4.44
CA THR A 169 5.86 3.54 -5.48
C THR A 169 4.93 2.35 -5.64
N ILE A 170 3.64 2.58 -5.40
CA ILE A 170 2.58 1.57 -5.47
C ILE A 170 1.65 1.97 -6.61
N LYS A 171 1.66 1.21 -7.70
CA LYS A 171 0.71 1.35 -8.79
C LYS A 171 -0.01 0.04 -9.00
N LYS A 172 -1.32 0.02 -8.80
CA LYS A 172 -2.13 -1.22 -8.77
C LYS A 172 -3.45 -1.05 -9.49
N ASP A 173 -3.82 -2.08 -10.25
CA ASP A 173 -5.12 -2.17 -10.91
C ASP A 173 -6.20 -2.53 -9.88
N TYR A 174 -7.36 -1.89 -10.00
CA TYR A 174 -8.54 -2.14 -9.17
C TYR A 174 -9.81 -2.17 -10.00
N TYR A 175 -10.74 -3.00 -9.55
CA TYR A 175 -12.04 -3.24 -10.18
C TYR A 175 -13.18 -2.92 -9.21
N PRO A 176 -14.29 -2.34 -9.69
CA PRO A 176 -15.48 -2.19 -8.85
C PRO A 176 -16.04 -3.55 -8.43
N TRP A 177 -16.21 -3.76 -7.13
CA TRP A 177 -16.80 -4.98 -6.58
C TRP A 177 -18.04 -4.64 -5.76
N VAL A 178 -19.22 -4.98 -6.28
CA VAL A 178 -20.50 -4.82 -5.59
C VAL A 178 -20.84 -6.12 -4.86
N ASP A 179 -20.81 -6.08 -3.54
CA ASP A 179 -21.04 -7.22 -2.66
C ASP A 179 -22.36 -7.09 -1.90
N GLU A 180 -23.17 -8.14 -1.93
CA GLU A 180 -24.45 -8.22 -1.23
C GLU A 180 -24.48 -9.44 -0.28
N GLU A 181 -24.51 -9.16 1.01
CA GLU A 181 -24.51 -10.16 2.09
C GLU A 181 -25.90 -10.25 2.73
N PHE A 182 -26.43 -11.48 2.85
CA PHE A 182 -27.75 -11.75 3.43
C PHE A 182 -27.69 -12.41 4.82
N LEU A 183 -26.55 -13.02 5.18
CA LEU A 183 -26.39 -13.69 6.47
C LEU A 183 -25.90 -12.69 7.52
N GLY A 184 -26.67 -12.56 8.60
CA GLY A 184 -26.45 -11.51 9.60
C GLY A 184 -27.24 -10.26 9.25
N PRO A 185 -26.77 -9.07 9.64
CA PRO A 185 -27.34 -7.83 9.14
C PRO A 185 -27.20 -7.75 7.61
N TYR A 186 -28.29 -7.42 6.92
CA TYR A 186 -28.24 -7.18 5.48
C TYR A 186 -27.23 -6.07 5.17
N LYS A 187 -26.35 -6.32 4.20
CA LYS A 187 -25.32 -5.38 3.78
C LYS A 187 -25.18 -5.42 2.26
N LYS A 188 -25.09 -4.24 1.67
CA LYS A 188 -24.72 -4.07 0.27
C LYS A 188 -23.64 -3.01 0.15
N THR A 189 -22.49 -3.38 -0.38
CA THR A 189 -21.31 -2.50 -0.44
C THR A 189 -20.67 -2.49 -1.82
N VAL A 190 -20.03 -1.38 -2.18
CA VAL A 190 -19.10 -1.33 -3.30
C VAL A 190 -17.68 -1.09 -2.81
N GLY A 191 -16.83 -2.09 -2.99
CA GLY A 191 -15.41 -2.05 -2.68
C GLY A 191 -14.53 -2.07 -3.93
N LEU A 192 -13.23 -2.21 -3.70
CA LEU A 192 -12.22 -2.32 -4.74
C LEU A 192 -11.63 -3.74 -4.73
N ALA A 193 -11.87 -4.50 -5.79
CA ALA A 193 -11.19 -5.76 -6.02
C ALA A 193 -9.82 -5.49 -6.64
N GLY A 194 -8.75 -5.75 -5.88
CA GLY A 194 -7.37 -5.60 -6.30
C GLY A 194 -6.58 -6.89 -6.12
N GLU A 195 -5.31 -6.86 -6.51
CA GLU A 195 -4.39 -7.97 -6.26
C GLU A 195 -4.11 -8.14 -4.76
N GLY A 196 -4.45 -9.30 -4.20
CA GLY A 196 -4.09 -9.65 -2.82
C GLY A 196 -5.13 -9.24 -1.78
N SER A 197 -4.65 -8.82 -0.60
CA SER A 197 -5.50 -8.47 0.54
C SER A 197 -6.14 -7.09 0.37
N ILE A 198 -7.21 -6.82 1.13
CA ILE A 198 -7.86 -5.51 1.22
C ILE A 198 -6.92 -4.39 1.73
N TYR A 199 -5.80 -4.77 2.36
CA TYR A 199 -4.67 -3.89 2.68
C TYR A 199 -3.40 -4.46 2.07
N LEU A 200 -2.72 -3.68 1.24
CA LEU A 200 -1.37 -3.99 0.78
C LEU A 200 -0.36 -3.56 1.85
N SER A 201 0.43 -4.50 2.37
CA SER A 201 1.34 -4.22 3.49
C SER A 201 2.80 -4.20 3.04
N TYR A 202 3.45 -3.04 3.15
CA TYR A 202 4.84 -2.81 2.77
C TYR A 202 5.69 -2.44 3.99
N GLN A 203 6.93 -2.93 4.05
CA GLN A 203 7.97 -2.41 4.93
C GLN A 203 8.95 -1.58 4.09
N ALA A 204 9.11 -0.31 4.44
CA ALA A 204 9.94 0.65 3.71
C ALA A 204 10.72 1.53 4.69
N LEU A 205 11.73 0.95 5.34
CA LEU A 205 12.46 1.55 6.48
C LEU A 205 13.18 2.87 6.13
N GLN A 206 13.59 3.01 4.88
CA GLN A 206 14.38 4.14 4.39
C GLN A 206 13.56 5.11 3.52
N ALA A 207 12.27 4.83 3.31
CA ALA A 207 11.43 5.65 2.46
C ALA A 207 11.29 7.06 3.02
N ARG A 208 11.49 8.04 2.13
CA ARG A 208 11.13 9.44 2.33
C ARG A 208 9.87 9.79 1.56
N GLN A 209 9.60 9.05 0.50
CA GLN A 209 8.42 9.20 -0.34
C GLN A 209 7.66 7.89 -0.43
N VAL A 210 6.34 8.00 -0.26
CA VAL A 210 5.38 6.94 -0.53
C VAL A 210 4.40 7.49 -1.54
N TYR A 211 4.37 6.91 -2.74
CA TYR A 211 3.46 7.28 -3.80
C TYR A 211 2.49 6.14 -4.08
N PHE A 212 1.18 6.42 -4.09
CA PHE A 212 0.13 5.46 -4.38
C PHE A 212 -0.76 5.93 -5.54
N GLU A 213 -0.87 5.09 -6.56
CA GLU A 213 -1.70 5.30 -7.75
C GLU A 213 -2.61 4.08 -7.97
N PRO A 214 -3.85 4.10 -7.42
CA PRO A 214 -4.88 3.14 -7.79
C PRO A 214 -5.36 3.42 -9.22
N VAL A 215 -5.30 2.41 -10.09
CA VAL A 215 -5.77 2.46 -11.48
C VAL A 215 -7.11 1.75 -11.56
N ILE A 216 -8.18 2.50 -11.80
CA ILE A 216 -9.56 1.98 -11.77
C ILE A 216 -10.02 1.57 -13.17
N HIS A 217 -10.54 0.35 -13.28
CA HIS A 217 -11.14 -0.19 -14.50
C HIS A 217 -12.66 -0.26 -14.35
N SER A 218 -13.34 0.88 -14.43
CA SER A 218 -14.77 1.03 -14.11
C SER A 218 -15.71 0.17 -14.96
N ASP A 219 -15.31 -0.20 -16.17
CA ASP A 219 -16.13 -1.00 -17.09
C ASP A 219 -16.18 -2.49 -16.72
N PHE A 220 -15.33 -2.94 -15.79
CA PHE A 220 -15.18 -4.34 -15.40
C PHE A 220 -15.69 -4.57 -13.98
N ILE A 221 -17.00 -4.41 -13.80
CA ILE A 221 -17.67 -4.57 -12.51
C ILE A 221 -17.88 -6.07 -12.21
N VAL A 222 -17.55 -6.49 -11.00
CA VAL A 222 -17.91 -7.80 -10.47
C VAL A 222 -18.98 -7.65 -9.39
N TYR A 223 -19.99 -8.53 -9.44
CA TYR A 223 -21.04 -8.62 -8.44
C TYR A 223 -20.85 -9.88 -7.60
N SER A 224 -21.12 -9.81 -6.30
CA SER A 224 -21.27 -10.99 -5.46
C SER A 224 -22.58 -10.99 -4.71
N ALA A 225 -23.15 -12.19 -4.57
CA ALA A 225 -24.29 -12.45 -3.73
C ALA A 225 -23.92 -13.56 -2.75
N GLY A 226 -23.91 -13.22 -1.45
CA GLY A 226 -23.76 -14.18 -0.38
C GLY A 226 -24.91 -15.19 -0.35
N PRO A 227 -24.73 -16.34 0.31
CA PRO A 227 -25.83 -17.28 0.48
C PRO A 227 -26.93 -16.71 1.38
N LYS A 228 -28.19 -17.11 1.16
CA LYS A 228 -29.32 -16.69 2.03
C LYS A 228 -29.50 -17.59 3.25
N GLU A 229 -28.95 -18.79 3.20
CA GLU A 229 -29.03 -19.79 4.26
C GLU A 229 -27.67 -20.46 4.45
N LYS A 230 -27.28 -20.69 5.71
CA LYS A 230 -26.08 -21.45 6.06
C LYS A 230 -26.31 -22.94 5.85
N LYS A 231 -25.96 -23.44 4.67
CA LYS A 231 -25.98 -24.86 4.30
C LYS A 231 -24.66 -25.23 3.61
N GLU A 232 -24.23 -26.47 3.77
CA GLU A 232 -23.04 -26.97 3.08
C GLU A 232 -23.23 -26.87 1.56
N GLY A 233 -22.19 -26.42 0.85
CA GLY A 233 -22.23 -26.15 -0.59
C GLY A 233 -22.84 -24.80 -1.00
N ASN A 234 -23.45 -24.04 -0.06
CA ASN A 234 -23.91 -22.69 -0.34
C ASN A 234 -22.75 -21.70 -0.19
N HIS A 235 -22.16 -21.32 -1.31
CA HIS A 235 -21.06 -20.35 -1.38
C HIS A 235 -21.54 -18.99 -1.90
N THR A 236 -20.74 -17.96 -1.66
CA THR A 236 -20.91 -16.66 -2.33
C THR A 236 -20.76 -16.87 -3.84
N ALA A 237 -21.73 -16.38 -4.60
CA ALA A 237 -21.70 -16.45 -6.05
C ALA A 237 -21.17 -15.12 -6.62
N PHE A 238 -20.12 -15.19 -7.43
CA PHE A 238 -19.52 -14.05 -8.13
C PHE A 238 -19.96 -14.04 -9.59
N THR A 239 -20.55 -12.94 -10.06
CA THR A 239 -20.89 -12.68 -11.47
C THR A 239 -19.88 -11.72 -12.06
N TYR A 240 -19.13 -12.19 -13.05
CA TYR A 240 -18.08 -11.44 -13.73
C TYR A 240 -18.61 -10.64 -14.93
N PRO A 241 -17.84 -9.67 -15.46
CA PRO A 241 -18.25 -8.83 -16.61
C PRO A 241 -18.67 -9.59 -17.86
N ASP A 242 -18.18 -10.80 -18.08
CA ASP A 242 -18.53 -11.70 -19.19
C ASP A 242 -19.85 -12.47 -18.96
N GLY A 243 -20.51 -12.25 -17.82
CA GLY A 243 -21.72 -12.97 -17.40
C GLY A 243 -21.43 -14.33 -16.75
N ASN A 244 -20.17 -14.75 -16.65
CA ASN A 244 -19.83 -16.00 -16.00
C ASN A 244 -20.07 -15.93 -14.48
N VAL A 245 -20.62 -16.99 -13.91
CA VAL A 245 -20.92 -17.09 -12.48
C VAL A 245 -20.06 -18.19 -11.83
N VAL A 246 -19.38 -17.86 -10.73
CA VAL A 246 -18.53 -18.78 -9.96
C VAL A 246 -18.98 -18.81 -8.50
N ALA A 247 -19.18 -19.99 -7.93
CA ALA A 247 -19.56 -20.19 -6.53
C ALA A 247 -18.74 -21.33 -5.91
N ASP A 248 -17.43 -21.12 -5.81
CA ASP A 248 -16.42 -22.13 -5.45
C ASP A 248 -15.92 -22.01 -3.99
N GLY A 249 -16.55 -21.14 -3.19
CA GLY A 249 -16.21 -20.94 -1.78
C GLY A 249 -15.20 -19.82 -1.53
N GLN A 250 -14.74 -19.11 -2.57
CA GLN A 250 -13.93 -17.91 -2.38
C GLN A 250 -14.70 -16.80 -1.65
N SER A 251 -13.98 -16.00 -0.86
CA SER A 251 -14.54 -14.84 -0.14
C SER A 251 -14.34 -13.51 -0.88
N THR A 252 -13.57 -13.50 -1.95
CA THR A 252 -13.26 -12.33 -2.77
C THR A 252 -13.27 -12.69 -4.26
N PRO A 253 -13.49 -11.72 -5.16
CA PRO A 253 -13.38 -11.96 -6.60
C PRO A 253 -11.97 -12.41 -7.01
N ASP A 254 -11.89 -13.21 -8.08
CA ASP A 254 -10.62 -13.57 -8.71
C ASP A 254 -10.09 -12.37 -9.53
N PHE A 255 -9.10 -11.69 -8.95
CA PHE A 255 -8.41 -10.58 -9.58
C PHE A 255 -7.77 -10.96 -10.93
N TRP A 256 -7.21 -12.16 -11.05
CA TRP A 256 -6.55 -12.57 -12.29
C TRP A 256 -7.56 -12.83 -13.40
N LYS A 257 -8.73 -13.38 -13.06
CA LYS A 257 -9.84 -13.47 -14.01
C LYS A 257 -10.28 -12.09 -14.50
N LEU A 258 -10.37 -11.10 -13.61
CA LEU A 258 -10.70 -9.71 -14.01
C LEU A 258 -9.63 -9.11 -14.93
N GLN A 259 -8.34 -9.29 -14.62
CA GLN A 259 -7.23 -8.89 -15.49
C GLN A 259 -7.32 -9.57 -16.86
N SER A 260 -7.65 -10.87 -16.90
CA SER A 260 -7.83 -11.61 -18.14
C SER A 260 -8.97 -11.09 -18.98
N LEU A 261 -10.14 -10.84 -18.38
CA LEU A 261 -11.29 -10.26 -19.07
C LEU A 261 -10.98 -8.87 -19.62
N ARG A 262 -10.27 -8.04 -18.86
CA ARG A 262 -9.90 -6.70 -19.29
C ARG A 262 -8.93 -6.68 -20.46
N THR A 263 -7.96 -7.57 -20.44
CA THR A 263 -6.81 -7.53 -21.35
C THR A 263 -6.89 -8.53 -22.50
N GLY A 264 -7.79 -9.52 -22.42
CA GLY A 264 -7.85 -10.67 -23.32
C GLY A 264 -6.75 -11.70 -23.11
N ARG A 265 -5.90 -11.58 -22.07
CA ARG A 265 -4.74 -12.46 -21.85
C ARG A 265 -5.02 -13.54 -20.80
N ALA A 266 -4.24 -14.61 -20.85
CA ALA A 266 -4.32 -15.69 -19.88
C ALA A 266 -3.95 -15.21 -18.45
N PRO A 267 -4.64 -15.69 -17.39
CA PRO A 267 -4.38 -15.28 -16.00
C PRO A 267 -2.92 -15.48 -15.56
N GLU A 268 -2.29 -16.53 -16.08
CA GLU A 268 -0.91 -16.92 -15.79
C GLU A 268 0.10 -15.82 -16.13
N CYS A 269 -0.21 -15.01 -17.14
CA CYS A 269 0.66 -13.94 -17.63
C CYS A 269 0.77 -12.74 -16.68
N PHE A 270 -0.07 -12.67 -15.66
CA PHE A 270 -0.12 -11.53 -14.74
C PHE A 270 0.56 -11.77 -13.40
N SER A 271 0.88 -13.03 -13.08
CA SER A 271 1.51 -13.39 -11.80
C SER A 271 2.91 -13.89 -12.04
N ARG A 272 3.91 -13.27 -11.39
CA ARG A 272 5.31 -13.74 -11.43
C ARG A 272 5.44 -15.24 -11.11
N TRP A 273 4.59 -15.76 -10.23
CA TRP A 273 4.60 -17.16 -9.81
C TRP A 273 4.00 -18.12 -10.85
N ARG A 274 2.98 -17.68 -11.60
CA ARG A 274 2.32 -18.47 -12.65
C ARG A 274 2.88 -18.19 -14.04
N TYR A 275 3.77 -17.22 -14.15
CA TYR A 275 4.26 -16.71 -15.43
C TYR A 275 4.96 -17.79 -16.28
N ALA A 276 5.52 -18.82 -15.66
CA ALA A 276 6.07 -19.97 -16.38
C ALA A 276 5.03 -20.67 -17.29
N ASP A 277 3.75 -20.60 -16.94
CA ASP A 277 2.64 -21.18 -17.69
C ASP A 277 1.98 -20.18 -18.66
N CYS A 278 2.48 -18.94 -18.73
CA CYS A 278 1.98 -17.92 -19.66
C CYS A 278 2.24 -18.34 -21.11
N ARG A 279 1.16 -18.60 -21.85
CA ARG A 279 1.23 -18.97 -23.27
C ARG A 279 1.34 -17.78 -24.22
N ASP A 280 1.17 -16.56 -23.71
CA ASP A 280 1.16 -15.32 -24.48
C ASP A 280 1.95 -14.19 -23.77
N PRO A 281 3.30 -14.31 -23.69
CA PRO A 281 4.15 -13.27 -23.11
C PRO A 281 4.11 -12.00 -23.96
N ARG A 282 4.24 -10.81 -23.35
CA ARG A 282 4.33 -9.54 -24.08
C ARG A 282 5.79 -9.20 -24.37
N PRO A 283 6.28 -9.45 -25.58
CA PRO A 283 7.65 -9.12 -25.95
C PRO A 283 7.88 -7.61 -25.92
N GLN A 284 9.09 -7.24 -25.50
CA GLN A 284 9.62 -5.90 -25.45
C GLN A 284 11.05 -5.94 -25.97
N LEU A 285 11.37 -4.97 -26.83
CA LEU A 285 12.74 -4.73 -27.25
C LEU A 285 13.40 -3.83 -26.20
N LEU A 286 14.50 -4.28 -25.59
CA LEU A 286 15.30 -3.40 -24.74
C LEU A 286 16.00 -2.34 -25.60
N PRO A 287 16.14 -1.10 -25.10
CA PRO A 287 16.68 0.01 -25.89
C PRO A 287 18.19 -0.13 -26.17
N ASP A 288 18.88 -0.98 -25.42
CA ASP A 288 20.33 -1.12 -25.49
C ASP A 288 20.78 -1.83 -26.78
N TRP A 289 21.65 -1.15 -27.54
CA TRP A 289 22.35 -1.72 -28.70
C TRP A 289 23.61 -2.43 -28.22
N LEU A 290 23.66 -3.75 -28.38
CA LEU A 290 24.78 -4.59 -27.97
C LEU A 290 25.72 -4.81 -29.16
N PRO A 291 26.93 -4.23 -29.21
CA PRO A 291 27.85 -4.41 -30.33
C PRO A 291 28.28 -5.87 -30.48
N GLU A 292 28.37 -6.36 -31.71
CA GLU A 292 28.85 -7.72 -32.00
C GLU A 292 30.39 -7.73 -31.99
N PRO A 293 31.05 -8.44 -31.04
CA PRO A 293 32.50 -8.38 -30.89
C PRO A 293 33.27 -8.81 -32.15
N ASP A 294 32.73 -9.78 -32.88
CA ASP A 294 33.38 -10.39 -34.05
C ASP A 294 32.93 -9.79 -35.39
N LYS A 295 32.03 -8.79 -35.39
CA LYS A 295 31.54 -8.11 -36.60
C LYS A 295 31.39 -6.60 -36.39
N PRO A 296 32.43 -5.81 -36.71
CA PRO A 296 32.37 -4.35 -36.65
C PRO A 296 31.21 -3.78 -37.50
N GLY A 297 30.50 -2.79 -36.96
CA GLY A 297 29.33 -2.18 -37.61
C GLY A 297 28.03 -3.00 -37.50
N PHE A 298 28.04 -4.08 -36.71
CA PHE A 298 26.86 -4.86 -36.36
C PHE A 298 26.62 -4.85 -34.85
N GLY A 299 25.37 -5.04 -34.48
CA GLY A 299 24.96 -5.20 -33.09
C GLY A 299 23.62 -5.91 -32.99
N ARG A 300 23.18 -6.15 -31.76
CA ARG A 300 22.03 -6.97 -31.44
C ARG A 300 21.17 -6.24 -30.42
N TYR A 301 19.88 -6.51 -30.46
CA TYR A 301 18.96 -6.12 -29.39
C TYR A 301 18.57 -7.33 -28.57
N LEU A 302 18.28 -7.09 -27.29
CA LEU A 302 17.71 -8.10 -26.41
C LEU A 302 16.18 -7.96 -26.40
N ILE A 303 15.49 -9.05 -26.74
CA ILE A 303 14.04 -9.15 -26.62
C ILE A 303 13.71 -9.93 -25.35
N VAL A 304 12.97 -9.27 -24.48
CA VAL A 304 12.49 -9.82 -23.21
C VAL A 304 10.98 -9.75 -23.16
N ASP A 305 10.37 -10.41 -22.20
CA ASP A 305 8.98 -10.15 -21.88
C ASP A 305 8.80 -9.00 -20.89
N GLU A 306 7.55 -8.73 -20.49
CA GLU A 306 7.22 -7.65 -19.56
C GLU A 306 7.83 -7.79 -18.15
N TRP A 307 8.40 -8.95 -17.81
CA TRP A 307 9.11 -9.20 -16.55
C TRP A 307 10.63 -9.21 -16.73
N GLY A 308 11.13 -8.87 -17.93
CA GLY A 308 12.56 -8.87 -18.24
C GLY A 308 13.15 -10.27 -18.48
N LYS A 309 12.32 -11.30 -18.63
CA LYS A 309 12.81 -12.65 -18.95
C LYS A 309 13.02 -12.76 -20.46
N ARG A 310 14.20 -13.28 -20.84
CA ARG A 310 14.63 -13.46 -22.22
C ARG A 310 13.62 -14.33 -22.98
N LEU A 311 13.31 -13.96 -24.22
CA LEU A 311 12.38 -14.68 -25.09
C LEU A 311 13.14 -15.40 -26.21
N PRO A 312 13.49 -16.69 -26.06
CA PRO A 312 14.19 -17.43 -27.11
C PRO A 312 13.25 -17.89 -28.23
N SER A 313 13.77 -18.01 -29.45
CA SER A 313 13.03 -18.45 -30.65
C SER A 313 11.77 -17.64 -30.94
N TYR A 314 11.79 -16.36 -30.58
CA TYR A 314 10.64 -15.46 -30.66
C TYR A 314 10.72 -14.62 -31.94
N SER A 315 9.64 -14.63 -32.73
CA SER A 315 9.59 -13.88 -33.99
C SER A 315 9.56 -12.38 -33.73
N TYR A 316 10.37 -11.63 -34.48
CA TYR A 316 10.37 -10.17 -34.44
C TYR A 316 10.39 -9.58 -35.83
N ARG A 317 9.91 -8.34 -35.94
CA ARG A 317 10.00 -7.48 -37.12
C ARG A 317 10.48 -6.10 -36.69
N LEU A 318 11.66 -5.71 -37.14
CA LEU A 318 12.28 -4.43 -36.80
C LEU A 318 12.40 -3.55 -38.04
N VAL A 319 12.07 -2.27 -37.90
CA VAL A 319 12.31 -1.26 -38.93
C VAL A 319 13.44 -0.34 -38.45
N GLY A 320 14.58 -0.42 -39.14
CA GLY A 320 15.73 0.42 -38.91
C GLY A 320 15.48 1.89 -39.26
N ASN A 321 16.40 2.76 -38.86
CA ASN A 321 16.30 4.20 -39.10
C ASN A 321 16.21 4.55 -40.60
N ASN A 322 16.87 3.77 -41.45
CA ASN A 322 16.83 3.92 -42.91
C ASN A 322 15.55 3.32 -43.56
N GLY A 323 14.61 2.80 -42.77
CA GLY A 323 13.40 2.14 -43.24
C GLY A 323 13.58 0.68 -43.67
N GLN A 324 14.79 0.12 -43.54
CA GLN A 324 15.06 -1.29 -43.83
C GLN A 324 14.38 -2.18 -42.79
N ILE A 325 13.81 -3.29 -43.25
CA ILE A 325 13.05 -4.23 -42.42
C ILE A 325 13.91 -5.46 -42.14
N PHE A 326 13.92 -5.90 -40.88
CA PHE A 326 14.61 -7.10 -40.41
C PHE A 326 13.60 -8.01 -39.71
N GLU A 327 13.40 -9.22 -40.22
CA GLU A 327 12.42 -10.18 -39.72
C GLU A 327 13.09 -11.53 -39.50
N GLU A 328 13.18 -11.97 -38.25
CA GLU A 328 13.82 -13.25 -37.90
C GLU A 328 13.26 -13.75 -36.56
N LYS A 329 13.89 -14.78 -35.99
CA LYS A 329 13.67 -15.22 -34.61
C LYS A 329 14.87 -14.91 -33.74
N THR A 330 14.62 -14.67 -32.47
CA THR A 330 15.69 -14.55 -31.47
C THR A 330 16.44 -15.86 -31.25
N ASP A 331 17.69 -15.76 -30.85
CA ASP A 331 18.49 -16.91 -30.44
C ASP A 331 18.07 -17.47 -29.06
N VAL A 332 18.82 -18.46 -28.56
CA VAL A 332 18.57 -19.09 -27.24
C VAL A 332 18.71 -18.12 -26.07
N GLU A 333 19.37 -16.98 -26.26
CA GLU A 333 19.54 -15.94 -25.27
C GLU A 333 18.52 -14.80 -25.43
N GLY A 334 17.61 -14.88 -26.41
CA GLY A 334 16.63 -13.84 -26.68
C GLY A 334 17.19 -12.65 -27.46
N LEU A 335 18.38 -12.78 -28.05
CA LEU A 335 19.01 -11.74 -28.85
C LEU A 335 18.54 -11.83 -30.31
N THR A 336 18.36 -10.69 -30.98
CA THR A 336 18.17 -10.63 -32.44
C THR A 336 19.36 -11.23 -33.17
N ASP A 337 19.27 -11.48 -34.47
CA ASP A 337 20.48 -11.72 -35.26
C ASP A 337 21.37 -10.47 -35.28
N PRO A 338 22.67 -10.58 -35.61
CA PRO A 338 23.51 -9.42 -35.81
C PRO A 338 22.93 -8.51 -36.91
N LEU A 339 22.44 -7.34 -36.50
CA LEU A 339 21.86 -6.33 -37.36
C LEU A 339 22.92 -5.28 -37.71
N PRO A 340 22.94 -4.74 -38.94
CA PRO A 340 23.85 -3.66 -39.30
C PRO A 340 23.48 -2.37 -38.53
N GLU A 341 24.42 -1.44 -38.40
CA GLU A 341 24.20 -0.12 -37.77
C GLU A 341 22.98 0.64 -38.34
N SER A 342 22.59 0.40 -39.60
CA SER A 342 21.37 0.99 -40.18
C SER A 342 20.07 0.57 -39.49
N ALA A 343 20.09 -0.54 -38.74
CA ALA A 343 18.99 -0.99 -37.89
C ALA A 343 18.87 -0.20 -36.57
N HIS A 344 19.85 0.65 -36.25
CA HIS A 344 19.89 1.47 -35.05
C HIS A 344 19.86 2.98 -35.36
N PRO A 345 19.06 3.79 -34.66
CA PRO A 345 18.02 3.38 -33.70
C PRO A 345 16.84 2.69 -34.39
N VAL A 346 16.14 1.82 -33.66
CA VAL A 346 14.91 1.19 -34.14
C VAL A 346 13.80 2.23 -34.18
N ARG A 347 13.14 2.33 -35.33
CA ARG A 347 12.01 3.25 -35.54
C ARG A 347 10.67 2.60 -35.18
N GLU A 348 10.54 1.32 -35.48
CA GLU A 348 9.32 0.54 -35.25
C GLU A 348 9.72 -0.90 -34.96
N VAL A 349 9.02 -1.52 -34.00
CA VAL A 349 9.14 -2.94 -33.70
C VAL A 349 7.75 -3.54 -33.64
N ASP A 350 7.60 -4.69 -34.29
CA ASP A 350 6.42 -5.53 -34.21
C ASP A 350 6.84 -6.95 -33.84
N PHE A 351 5.94 -7.65 -33.17
CA PHE A 351 6.15 -9.00 -32.66
C PHE A 351 5.03 -9.89 -33.19
N PRO A 352 5.23 -10.51 -34.37
CA PRO A 352 4.19 -11.28 -35.01
C PRO A 352 3.75 -12.44 -34.11
N ASN A 353 2.43 -12.63 -33.98
CA ASN A 353 1.87 -13.79 -33.28
C ASN A 353 2.51 -15.07 -33.80
N ARG A 354 2.81 -16.01 -32.88
CA ARG A 354 3.24 -17.36 -33.24
C ARG A 354 2.22 -17.95 -34.21
N ARG A 355 2.56 -18.02 -35.51
CA ARG A 355 1.88 -18.95 -36.41
C ARG A 355 2.25 -20.34 -35.91
N TRP A 356 1.28 -20.97 -35.26
CA TRP A 356 1.38 -22.35 -34.75
C TRP A 356 1.69 -23.32 -35.89
#